data_AF-A0A935XJ43-F1
#
_entry.id   AF-A0A935XJ43-F1
#
_cell.length_a   1.000
_cell.length_b   1.000
_cell.length_c   1.000
_cell.angle_alpha   90.00
_cell.angle_beta   90.00
_cell.angle_gamma   90.00
#
_symmetry.space_group_name_H-M   'P 1'
#
loop_
_entity.id
_entity.type
_entity.pdbx_description
1 polymer ?
#
loop_
_entity_poly.entity_id
_entity_poly.type
_entity_poly.pdbx_seq_one_letter_code
_entity_poly.pdbx_strand_id
1 'polypeptide(L)'
;MTESKIVYQRELPGGGYVHVEEESLQDTETHRAHITVERRTDPTRRDGHEPPVIARAEGRSPQSVFGELFRIAQDNVAIAKALLRLRGDGTAKF
;
A
#
# COMPACT_ATOMS: atom_id res chain seq x y z
N MET A 1 11.68 11.65 8.13
CA MET A 1 11.06 10.44 7.57
C MET A 1 9.88 10.13 8.47
N THR A 2 8.66 10.10 7.92
CA THR A 2 7.51 9.59 8.68
C THR A 2 7.75 8.10 8.88
N GLU A 3 7.83 7.64 10.12
CA GLU A 3 7.97 6.20 10.38
C GLU A 3 6.64 5.52 10.04
N SER A 4 6.67 4.46 9.23
CA SER A 4 5.49 3.65 8.95
C SER A 4 5.62 2.26 9.56
N LYS A 5 4.49 1.68 9.96
CA LYS A 5 4.41 0.33 10.51
C LYS A 5 3.49 -0.53 9.65
N ILE A 6 3.99 -1.68 9.21
CA ILE A 6 3.15 -2.69 8.53
C ILE A 6 2.17 -3.26 9.56
N VAL A 7 0.88 -3.08 9.31
CA VAL A 7 -0.22 -3.60 10.15
C VAL A 7 -0.92 -4.80 9.50
N TYR A 8 -0.74 -4.98 8.19
CA TYR A 8 -1.24 -6.13 7.46
C TYR A 8 -0.32 -6.46 6.29
N GLN A 9 -0.11 -7.75 6.05
CA GLN A 9 0.63 -8.27 4.91
C GLN A 9 -0.07 -9.52 4.38
N ARG A 10 -0.10 -9.66 3.06
CA ARG A 10 -0.37 -10.96 2.43
C ARG A 10 0.37 -11.14 1.12
N GLU A 11 0.49 -12.39 0.71
CA GLU A 11 1.00 -12.74 -0.61
C GLU A 11 -0.04 -12.50 -1.71
N LEU A 12 0.45 -12.08 -2.88
CA LEU A 12 -0.35 -11.95 -4.10
C LEU A 12 -0.24 -13.19 -4.99
N PRO A 13 -1.31 -13.55 -5.72
CA PRO A 13 -1.22 -14.56 -6.76
C PRO A 13 -0.19 -14.15 -7.82
N GLY A 14 0.77 -15.03 -8.13
CA GLY A 14 1.90 -14.71 -9.01
C GLY A 14 3.13 -14.12 -8.30
N GLY A 15 3.10 -14.08 -6.96
CA GLY A 15 4.22 -13.66 -6.13
C GLY A 15 4.23 -12.16 -5.82
N GLY A 16 5.01 -11.78 -4.82
CA GLY A 16 4.99 -10.44 -4.24
C GLY A 16 4.07 -10.33 -3.04
N TYR A 17 4.04 -9.14 -2.44
CA TYR A 17 3.31 -8.83 -1.23
C TYR A 17 2.47 -7.57 -1.43
N VAL A 18 1.33 -7.53 -0.75
CA VAL A 18 0.61 -6.30 -0.49
C VAL A 18 0.72 -6.00 1.01
N HIS A 19 1.06 -4.75 1.34
CA HIS A 19 1.13 -4.28 2.72
C HIS A 19 0.08 -3.20 2.95
N VAL A 20 -0.54 -3.19 4.13
CA VAL A 20 -1.18 -1.99 4.68
C VAL A 20 -0.23 -1.46 5.74
N GLU A 21 0.14 -0.20 5.59
CA GLU A 21 1.07 0.51 6.46
C GLU A 21 0.35 1.68 7.13
N GLU A 22 0.50 1.80 8.45
CA GLU A 22 0.07 2.97 9.22
C GLU A 22 1.23 3.97 9.29
N GLU A 23 0.95 5.24 9.01
CA GLU A 23 1.91 6.34 9.19
C GLU A 23 1.90 6.78 10.66
N SER A 24 3.08 6.82 11.27
CA SER A 24 3.26 7.40 12.62
C SER A 24 3.15 8.92 12.51
N LEU A 25 2.02 9.47 12.96
CA LEU A 25 1.81 10.90 13.07
C LEU A 25 2.12 11.40 14.48
N GLN A 26 2.60 12.63 14.59
CA GLN A 26 2.76 13.31 15.88
C GLN A 26 1.40 13.67 16.49
N ASP A 27 0.40 13.87 15.63
CA ASP A 27 -0.99 14.06 16.02
C ASP A 27 -1.69 12.69 16.17
N THR A 28 -2.32 12.45 17.32
CA THR A 28 -3.04 11.20 17.59
C THR A 28 -4.52 11.27 17.21
N GLU A 29 -5.02 12.44 16.80
CA GLU A 29 -6.43 12.59 16.39
C GLU A 29 -6.68 12.16 14.94
N THR A 30 -5.63 12.07 14.14
CA THR A 30 -5.66 11.69 12.73
C THR A 30 -4.94 10.36 12.53
N HIS A 31 -5.59 9.42 11.84
CA HIS A 31 -4.97 8.19 11.36
C HIS A 31 -4.73 8.30 9.87
N ARG A 32 -3.51 8.00 9.43
CA ARG A 32 -3.14 7.88 8.03
C ARG A 32 -2.58 6.49 7.76
N ALA A 33 -3.02 5.91 6.67
CA ALA A 33 -2.50 4.63 6.22
C ALA A 33 -2.50 4.54 4.69
N HIS A 34 -1.69 3.64 4.18
CA HIS A 34 -1.57 3.41 2.75
C HIS A 34 -1.36 1.93 2.42
N ILE A 35 -1.58 1.59 1.15
CA ILE A 35 -1.32 0.26 0.62
C ILE A 35 -0.14 0.30 -0.32
N THR A 36 0.90 -0.49 -0.03
CA THR A 36 2.01 -0.72 -0.96
C THR A 36 1.92 -2.11 -1.60
N VAL A 37 2.50 -2.25 -2.80
CA VAL A 37 2.63 -3.55 -3.47
C VAL A 37 4.06 -3.80 -3.90
N GLU A 38 4.66 -4.85 -3.35
CA GLU A 38 5.97 -5.36 -3.71
C GLU A 38 5.84 -6.53 -4.69
N ARG A 39 6.67 -6.60 -5.74
CA ARG A 39 6.69 -7.72 -6.70
C ARG A 39 7.97 -8.52 -6.55
N ARG A 40 7.87 -9.84 -6.30
CA ARG A 40 9.04 -10.75 -6.17
C ARG A 40 9.77 -11.06 -7.48
N THR A 41 9.30 -10.58 -8.63
CA THR A 41 9.86 -11.00 -9.92
C THR A 41 11.28 -10.53 -10.16
N ASP A 42 11.79 -9.56 -9.38
CA ASP A 42 13.18 -9.13 -9.49
C ASP A 42 13.71 -8.52 -8.17
N PRO A 43 14.34 -9.31 -7.29
CA PRO A 43 14.87 -8.84 -6.01
C PRO A 43 16.07 -7.88 -6.14
N THR A 44 16.73 -7.82 -7.31
CA THR A 44 17.90 -6.96 -7.53
C THR A 44 17.59 -5.71 -8.38
N ARG A 45 16.49 -5.71 -9.14
CA ARG A 45 16.09 -4.55 -9.98
C ARG A 45 15.58 -3.34 -9.19
N ARG A 46 15.38 -3.45 -7.87
CA ARG A 46 14.82 -2.39 -7.04
C ARG A 46 15.54 -2.16 -5.71
N ASP A 47 16.84 -2.43 -5.65
CA ASP A 47 17.64 -1.92 -4.53
C ASP A 47 17.53 -0.38 -4.50
N GLY A 48 16.87 0.15 -3.46
CA GLY A 48 16.66 1.59 -3.25
C GLY A 48 15.37 2.21 -3.80
N HIS A 49 14.45 1.44 -4.39
CA HIS A 49 13.16 1.99 -4.87
C HIS A 49 11.99 1.66 -3.94
N GLU A 50 11.32 2.68 -3.42
CA GLU A 50 10.11 2.50 -2.60
C GLU A 50 9.01 1.77 -3.38
N PRO A 51 8.35 0.77 -2.76
CA PRO A 51 7.18 0.13 -3.34
C PRO A 51 6.10 1.15 -3.71
N PRO A 52 5.39 0.98 -4.84
CA PRO A 52 4.33 1.90 -5.24
C PRO A 52 3.17 1.87 -4.23
N VAL A 53 2.70 3.06 -3.86
CA VAL A 53 1.46 3.24 -3.08
C VAL A 53 0.26 3.20 -4.03
N ILE A 54 -0.65 2.25 -3.83
CA ILE A 54 -1.83 2.03 -4.69
C ILE A 54 -3.12 2.60 -4.11
N ALA A 55 -3.16 2.90 -2.81
CA ALA A 55 -4.29 3.53 -2.12
C ALA A 55 -3.81 4.23 -0.83
N ARG A 56 -4.51 5.28 -0.42
CA ARG A 56 -4.31 6.00 0.85
C ARG A 56 -5.66 6.26 1.50
N ALA A 57 -5.70 6.25 2.82
CA ALA A 57 -6.86 6.67 3.59
C ALA A 57 -6.42 7.51 4.80
N GLU A 58 -7.23 8.51 5.13
CA GLU A 58 -7.06 9.37 6.29
C GLU A 58 -8.40 9.50 7.02
N GLY A 59 -8.38 9.54 8.35
CA GLY A 59 -9.57 9.85 9.13
C GLY A 59 -9.35 9.80 10.63
N ARG A 60 -10.38 10.19 11.38
CA ARG A 60 -10.36 10.22 12.86
C ARG A 60 -10.71 8.88 13.51
N SER A 61 -11.01 7.87 12.71
CA SER A 61 -11.35 6.52 13.17
C SER A 61 -10.38 5.52 12.55
N PRO A 62 -9.51 4.88 13.35
CA PRO A 62 -8.59 3.89 12.82
C PRO A 62 -9.36 2.72 12.20
N GLN A 63 -10.47 2.30 12.80
CA GLN A 63 -11.32 1.22 12.29
C GLN A 63 -11.86 1.53 10.88
N SER A 64 -12.25 2.78 10.63
CA SER A 64 -12.74 3.20 9.32
C SER A 64 -11.60 3.24 8.29
N VAL A 65 -10.46 3.84 8.65
CA VAL A 65 -9.26 3.94 7.79
C VAL A 65 -8.74 2.55 7.42
N PHE A 66 -8.47 1.70 8.41
CA PHE A 66 -7.96 0.35 8.17
C PHE A 66 -9.00 -0.55 7.53
N GLY A 67 -10.27 -0.44 7.90
CA GLY A 67 -11.34 -1.27 7.33
C GLY A 67 -11.55 -1.03 5.83
N GLU A 68 -11.33 0.20 5.34
CA GLU A 68 -11.33 0.48 3.91
C GLU A 68 -10.12 -0.12 3.20
N LEU A 69 -8.92 0.15 3.70
CA LEU A 69 -7.70 -0.34 3.08
C LEU A 69 -7.59 -1.86 3.11
N PHE A 70 -8.05 -2.49 4.19
CA PHE A 70 -8.07 -3.94 4.32
C PHE A 70 -8.95 -4.60 3.25
N ARG A 71 -10.13 -4.03 2.97
CA ARG A 71 -11.01 -4.52 1.89
C ARG A 71 -10.33 -4.47 0.53
N ILE A 72 -9.62 -3.38 0.23
CA ILE A 72 -8.84 -3.24 -1.01
C ILE A 72 -7.69 -4.25 -1.01
N ALA A 73 -6.96 -4.38 0.10
CA ALA A 73 -5.83 -5.27 0.24
C ALA A 73 -6.23 -6.74 0.04
N GLN A 74 -7.47 -7.15 0.34
CA GLN A 74 -7.98 -8.50 0.09
C GLN A 74 -8.47 -8.75 -1.34
N ASP A 75 -8.72 -7.70 -2.12
CA ASP A 75 -9.30 -7.81 -3.46
C ASP A 75 -8.22 -7.74 -4.55
N ASN A 76 -7.90 -8.89 -5.14
CA ASN A 76 -6.92 -8.98 -6.24
C ASN A 76 -7.31 -8.14 -7.46
N VAL A 77 -8.60 -7.99 -7.75
CA VAL A 77 -9.09 -7.19 -8.88
C VAL A 77 -8.91 -5.71 -8.58
N ALA A 78 -9.22 -5.27 -7.36
CA ALA A 78 -8.99 -3.89 -6.93
C ALA A 78 -7.50 -3.51 -7.01
N ILE A 79 -6.62 -4.39 -6.51
CA ILE A 79 -5.17 -4.21 -6.59
C ILE A 79 -4.69 -4.13 -8.04
N ALA A 80 -5.11 -5.07 -8.89
CA ALA A 80 -4.72 -5.07 -10.30
C ALA A 80 -5.16 -3.79 -11.02
N LYS A 81 -6.40 -3.34 -10.78
CA LYS A 81 -6.92 -2.08 -11.34
C LYS A 81 -6.11 -0.88 -10.88
N ALA A 82 -5.74 -0.81 -9.60
CA ALA A 82 -4.94 0.29 -9.07
C ALA A 82 -3.54 0.32 -9.69
N LEU A 83 -2.87 -0.83 -9.83
CA LEU A 83 -1.58 -0.94 -10.50
C LEU A 83 -1.64 -0.56 -11.99
N LEU A 84 -2.73 -0.90 -12.68
CA LEU A 84 -2.93 -0.50 -14.07
C LEU A 84 -3.12 1.02 -14.21
N ARG A 85 -3.88 1.66 -13.31
CA ARG A 85 -4.04 3.11 -13.27
C ARG A 85 -2.70 3.82 -13.09
N LEU A 86 -1.92 3.38 -12.11
CA LEU A 86 -0.57 3.91 -11.86
C LEU A 86 0.37 3.80 -13.08
N ARG A 87 0.21 2.76 -13.91
CA ARG A 87 0.94 2.61 -15.17
C ARG A 87 0.44 3.56 -16.26
N GLY A 88 -0.87 3.77 -16.35
CA GLY A 88 -1.47 4.70 -17.30
C GLY A 88 -1.16 6.16 -16.97
N ASP A 89 -1.11 6.51 -15.69
CA ASP A 89 -0.91 7.88 -15.20
C ASP A 89 0.57 8.32 -15.21
N GLY A 90 1.49 7.44 -15.60
CA GLY A 90 2.94 7.70 -15.64
C GLY A 90 3.58 7.96 -14.26
N THR A 91 2.79 7.98 -13.19
CA THR A 91 3.20 8.25 -11.81
C THR A 91 3.90 7.06 -11.18
N ALA A 92 3.64 5.83 -11.62
CA ALA A 92 4.47 4.70 -11.25
C ALA A 92 5.55 4.44 -12.30
N LYS A 93 6.80 4.73 -11.93
CA LYS A 93 7.97 4.14 -12.57
C LYS A 93 8.13 2.73 -12.04
N PHE A 94 7.89 1.73 -12.89
CA PHE A 94 7.99 0.31 -12.56
C PHE A 94 9.37 -0.27 -12.85
#